data_AF-A0A957VGE8-F1
#
_entry.id   AF-A0A957VGE8-F1
#
_cell.length_a   1.000
_cell.length_b   1.000
_cell.length_c   1.000
_cell.angle_alpha   90.00
_cell.angle_beta   90.00
_cell.angle_gamma   90.00
#
_symmetry.space_group_name_H-M   'P 1'
#
loop_
_entity.id
_entity.type
_entity.pdbx_description
1 polymer ?
#
loop_
_entity_poly.entity_id
_entity_poly.type
_entity_poly.pdbx_seq_one_letter_code
_entity_poly.pdbx_strand_id
1 'polypeptide(L)'
;MSVPKRFAVLRFFGSLLKVLAWILLVLAIVAAVGAAIAGSSAIPFLQESLGDNAALISAGGGIISGLVALFIGLFYFVAFYAMGEYIHLALAVEENTRLTAALLLRMHQESQPEQTPSYTGGFTTEPFDG
;
A
#
# COMPACT_ATOMS: atom_id res chain seq x y z
N MET A 1 26.20 7.12 4.86
CA MET A 1 25.22 8.20 4.62
C MET A 1 23.84 7.58 4.56
N SER A 2 23.02 7.74 5.60
CA SER A 2 21.62 7.30 5.56
C SER A 2 20.79 8.43 4.96
N VAL A 3 20.14 8.13 3.85
CA VAL A 3 19.22 9.05 3.19
C VAL A 3 18.02 9.32 4.11
N PRO A 4 17.66 10.57 4.42
CA PRO A 4 16.55 10.86 5.34
C PRO A 4 15.23 10.29 4.80
N LYS A 5 14.48 9.59 5.67
CA LYS A 5 13.19 8.96 5.37
C LYS A 5 12.10 10.02 5.29
N ARG A 6 11.74 10.40 4.07
CA ARG A 6 10.80 11.52 3.82
C ARG A 6 9.32 11.08 3.80
N PHE A 7 9.07 9.78 3.67
CA PHE A 7 7.73 9.25 3.38
C PHE A 7 7.14 8.40 4.51
N ALA A 8 7.34 8.81 5.77
CA ALA A 8 6.75 8.10 6.91
C ALA A 8 5.22 8.07 6.84
N VAL A 9 4.60 9.19 6.45
CA VAL A 9 3.15 9.33 6.29
C VAL A 9 2.62 8.40 5.19
N LEU A 10 3.29 8.32 4.05
CA LEU A 10 2.83 7.47 2.95
C LEU A 10 2.97 5.97 3.29
N ARG A 11 4.01 5.60 4.03
CA ARG A 11 4.17 4.24 4.57
C ARG A 11 3.06 3.89 5.55
N PHE A 12 2.64 4.84 6.38
CA PHE A 12 1.48 4.69 7.26
C PHE A 12 0.19 4.48 6.46
N PHE A 13 -0.07 5.26 5.40
CA PHE A 13 -1.23 5.06 4.53
C PHE A 13 -1.22 3.68 3.85
N GLY A 14 -0.05 3.21 3.39
CA GLY A 14 0.09 1.86 2.85
C GLY A 14 -0.29 0.77 3.86
N SER A 15 0.14 0.90 5.12
CA SER A 15 -0.30 -0.03 6.19
C SER A 15 -1.78 0.13 6.55
N LEU A 16 -2.29 1.37 6.57
CA LEU A 16 -3.68 1.67 6.89
C LEU A 16 -4.63 1.03 5.87
N LEU A 17 -4.32 1.11 4.57
CA LEU A 17 -5.08 0.45 3.51
C LEU A 17 -5.14 -1.07 3.70
N LYS A 18 -4.04 -1.70 4.10
CA LYS A 18 -4.01 -3.15 4.38
C LYS A 18 -4.87 -3.51 5.59
N VAL A 19 -4.85 -2.69 6.65
CA VAL A 19 -5.71 -2.88 7.83
C VAL A 19 -7.19 -2.72 7.43
N LEU A 20 -7.52 -1.69 6.66
CA LEU A 20 -8.88 -1.49 6.14
C LEU A 20 -9.33 -2.65 5.25
N ALA A 21 -8.44 -3.21 4.43
CA ALA A 21 -8.74 -4.41 3.63
C ALA A 21 -9.19 -5.56 4.53
N TRP A 22 -8.44 -5.87 5.59
CA TRP A 22 -8.82 -6.92 6.54
C TRP A 22 -10.16 -6.65 7.23
N ILE A 23 -10.42 -5.40 7.61
CA ILE A 23 -11.72 -5.02 8.19
C ILE A 23 -12.85 -5.28 7.20
N LEU A 24 -12.70 -4.86 5.94
CA LEU A 24 -13.70 -5.08 4.89
C LEU A 24 -13.93 -6.58 4.63
N LEU A 25 -12.89 -7.40 4.63
CA LEU A 25 -13.01 -8.84 4.46
C LEU A 25 -13.84 -9.47 5.60
N VAL A 26 -13.55 -9.11 6.85
CA VAL A 26 -14.30 -9.59 8.01
C VAL A 26 -15.76 -9.15 7.92
N LEU A 27 -16.02 -7.88 7.57
CA LEU A 27 -17.38 -7.38 7.39
C LEU A 27 -18.13 -8.13 6.28
N ALA A 28 -17.45 -8.45 5.17
CA ALA A 28 -18.05 -9.22 4.08
C ALA A 28 -18.41 -10.65 4.51
N ILE A 29 -17.56 -11.30 5.30
CA ILE A 29 -17.85 -12.63 5.86
C ILE A 29 -19.07 -12.56 6.79
N VAL A 30 -19.09 -11.57 7.69
CA VAL A 30 -20.24 -11.36 8.60
C VAL A 30 -21.52 -11.07 7.81
N ALA A 31 -21.45 -10.23 6.78
CA ALA A 31 -22.59 -9.93 5.91
C ALA A 31 -23.08 -11.17 5.15
N ALA A 32 -22.17 -12.01 4.65
CA ALA A 32 -22.53 -13.23 3.94
C ALA A 32 -23.26 -14.23 4.86
N VAL A 33 -22.75 -14.43 6.08
CA VAL A 33 -23.40 -15.27 7.09
C VAL A 33 -24.75 -14.66 7.51
N GLY A 34 -24.78 -13.35 7.75
CA GLY A 34 -26.01 -12.62 8.08
C GLY A 34 -27.09 -12.76 7.00
N ALA A 35 -26.72 -12.67 5.72
CA ALA A 35 -27.63 -12.85 4.59
C ALA A 35 -28.20 -14.28 4.52
N ALA A 36 -27.37 -15.30 4.75
CA ALA A 36 -27.83 -16.69 4.79
C ALA A 36 -28.83 -16.94 5.93
N ILE A 37 -28.53 -16.43 7.14
CA ILE A 37 -29.43 -16.55 8.29
C ILE A 37 -30.73 -15.77 8.04
N ALA A 38 -30.63 -14.51 7.61
CA ALA A 38 -31.79 -13.67 7.34
C ALA A 38 -32.70 -14.31 6.27
N GLY A 39 -32.14 -14.82 5.18
CA GLY A 39 -32.90 -15.51 4.14
C GLY A 39 -33.66 -16.72 4.67
N SER A 40 -33.04 -17.54 5.53
CA SER A 40 -33.72 -18.68 6.15
C SER A 40 -34.81 -18.28 7.17
N SER A 41 -34.61 -17.18 7.89
CA SER A 41 -35.58 -16.69 8.88
C SER A 41 -36.85 -16.08 8.26
N ALA A 42 -36.79 -15.68 7.00
CA ALA A 42 -37.92 -15.11 6.26
C ALA A 42 -38.91 -16.17 5.72
N ILE A 43 -38.57 -17.47 5.79
CA ILE A 43 -39.40 -18.56 5.28
C ILE A 43 -40.84 -18.53 5.86
N PRO A 44 -41.07 -18.45 7.18
CA PRO A 44 -42.43 -18.56 7.74
C PRO A 44 -43.35 -17.41 7.30
N PHE A 45 -42.79 -16.21 7.16
CA PHE A 45 -43.51 -15.02 6.71
C PHE A 45 -43.86 -15.11 5.21
N LEU A 46 -42.92 -15.59 4.40
CA LEU A 46 -43.10 -15.73 2.96
C LEU A 46 -43.98 -16.93 2.60
N GLN A 47 -44.06 -17.95 3.46
CA GLN A 47 -44.87 -19.15 3.26
C GLN A 47 -46.37 -18.84 3.16
N GLU A 48 -46.85 -17.82 3.88
CA GLU A 48 -48.25 -17.38 3.81
C GLU A 48 -48.60 -16.75 2.45
N SER A 49 -47.63 -16.10 1.79
CA SER A 49 -47.85 -15.40 0.51
C SER A 49 -47.45 -16.23 -0.73
N LEU A 50 -46.45 -17.10 -0.61
CA LEU A 50 -45.79 -17.78 -1.75
C LEU A 50 -45.94 -19.31 -1.71
N GLY A 51 -46.54 -19.87 -0.65
CA GLY A 51 -46.73 -21.31 -0.48
C GLY A 51 -45.41 -22.09 -0.47
N ASP A 52 -45.38 -23.29 -1.04
CA ASP A 52 -44.21 -24.18 -1.04
C ASP A 52 -42.97 -23.58 -1.75
N ASN A 53 -43.16 -22.60 -2.65
CA ASN A 53 -42.05 -21.92 -3.30
C ASN A 53 -41.28 -20.97 -2.36
N ALA A 54 -41.86 -20.62 -1.21
CA ALA A 54 -41.25 -19.70 -0.25
C ALA A 54 -39.90 -20.19 0.25
N ALA A 55 -39.76 -21.49 0.52
CA ALA A 55 -38.51 -22.07 1.02
C ALA A 55 -37.38 -21.97 -0.02
N LEU A 56 -37.68 -22.28 -1.28
CA LEU A 56 -36.70 -22.22 -2.36
C LEU A 56 -36.24 -20.78 -2.63
N ILE A 57 -37.19 -19.83 -2.67
CA ILE A 57 -36.91 -18.42 -2.97
C ILE A 57 -36.14 -17.74 -1.84
N SER A 58 -36.52 -17.97 -0.59
CA SER A 58 -35.93 -17.28 0.56
C SER A 58 -34.59 -17.87 1.01
N ALA A 59 -34.49 -19.20 1.18
CA ALA A 59 -33.23 -19.84 1.54
C ALA A 59 -32.22 -19.76 0.38
N GLY A 60 -32.66 -20.04 -0.84
CA GLY A 60 -31.83 -19.90 -2.04
C GLY A 60 -31.38 -18.46 -2.26
N GLY A 61 -32.28 -17.49 -2.10
CA GLY A 61 -31.95 -16.06 -2.20
C GLY A 61 -30.96 -15.58 -1.13
N GLY A 62 -31.10 -16.04 0.11
CA GLY A 62 -30.16 -15.74 1.20
C GLY A 62 -28.75 -16.28 0.92
N ILE A 63 -28.65 -17.52 0.42
CA ILE A 63 -27.36 -18.13 0.07
C ILE A 63 -26.72 -17.40 -1.11
N ILE A 64 -27.47 -17.12 -2.17
CA ILE A 64 -26.96 -16.43 -3.37
C ILE A 64 -26.52 -15.01 -3.01
N SER A 65 -27.34 -14.26 -2.27
CA SER A 65 -26.97 -12.89 -1.84
C SER A 65 -25.75 -12.90 -0.92
N GLY A 66 -25.63 -13.88 -0.02
CA GLY A 66 -24.45 -14.05 0.81
C GLY A 66 -23.19 -14.36 -0.01
N LEU A 67 -23.27 -15.23 -1.01
CA LEU A 67 -22.18 -15.53 -1.95
C LEU A 67 -21.75 -14.29 -2.73
N VAL A 68 -22.71 -13.53 -3.27
CA VAL A 68 -22.44 -12.28 -3.99
C VAL A 68 -21.74 -11.27 -3.07
N ALA A 69 -22.23 -11.08 -1.85
CA ALA A 69 -21.60 -10.20 -0.87
C ALA A 69 -20.17 -10.63 -0.54
N LEU A 70 -19.91 -11.94 -0.41
CA LEU A 70 -18.58 -12.49 -0.18
C LEU A 70 -17.65 -12.21 -1.36
N PHE A 71 -18.08 -12.45 -2.60
CA PHE A 71 -17.27 -12.16 -3.79
C PHE A 71 -16.96 -10.67 -3.94
N ILE A 72 -17.94 -9.80 -3.72
CA ILE A 72 -17.73 -8.34 -3.75
C ILE A 72 -16.72 -7.94 -2.65
N GLY A 73 -16.90 -8.44 -1.44
CA GLY A 73 -15.98 -8.18 -0.33
C GLY A 73 -14.56 -8.69 -0.57
N LEU A 74 -14.42 -9.90 -1.13
CA LEU A 74 -13.14 -10.48 -1.51
C LEU A 74 -12.45 -9.64 -2.59
N PHE A 75 -13.20 -9.18 -3.59
CA PHE A 75 -12.67 -8.28 -4.61
C PHE A 75 -12.14 -6.98 -4.00
N TYR A 76 -12.92 -6.33 -3.12
CA TYR A 76 -12.46 -5.13 -2.42
C TYR A 76 -11.27 -5.40 -1.50
N PHE A 77 -11.24 -6.53 -0.80
CA PHE A 77 -10.08 -6.94 -0.01
C PHE A 77 -8.81 -6.98 -0.88
N VAL A 78 -8.85 -7.68 -2.00
CA VAL A 78 -7.70 -7.78 -2.92
C VAL A 78 -7.31 -6.41 -3.44
N ALA A 79 -8.26 -5.59 -3.87
CA ALA A 79 -7.99 -4.25 -4.41
C ALA A 79 -7.30 -3.33 -3.38
N PHE A 80 -7.84 -3.25 -2.16
CA PHE A 80 -7.27 -2.41 -1.10
C PHE A 80 -5.93 -2.93 -0.60
N TYR A 81 -5.79 -4.25 -0.43
CA TYR A 81 -4.54 -4.86 -0.01
C TYR A 81 -3.43 -4.65 -1.06
N ALA A 82 -3.74 -4.88 -2.33
CA ALA A 82 -2.80 -4.69 -3.44
C ALA A 82 -2.41 -3.21 -3.59
N MET A 83 -3.34 -2.27 -3.41
CA MET A 83 -3.02 -0.84 -3.43
C MET A 83 -2.09 -0.44 -2.28
N GLY A 84 -2.30 -1.01 -1.08
CA GLY A 84 -1.39 -0.82 0.05
C GLY A 84 0.02 -1.37 -0.22
N GLU A 85 0.13 -2.56 -0.80
CA GLU A 85 1.41 -3.14 -1.24
C GLU A 85 2.10 -2.34 -2.34
N TYR A 86 1.33 -1.85 -3.32
CA TYR A 86 1.86 -1.02 -4.39
C TYR A 86 2.55 0.24 -3.85
N ILE A 87 1.97 0.89 -2.83
CA ILE A 87 2.60 2.05 -2.17
C ILE A 87 3.93 1.67 -1.52
N HIS A 88 3.98 0.55 -0.79
CA HIS A 88 5.23 0.09 -0.15
C HIS A 88 6.30 -0.27 -1.19
N LEU A 89 5.89 -0.92 -2.29
CA LEU A 89 6.78 -1.25 -3.41
C LEU A 89 7.35 0.02 -4.05
N ALA A 90 6.51 1.00 -4.37
CA ALA A 90 6.94 2.26 -4.97
C ALA A 90 7.94 3.02 -4.08
N LEU A 91 7.68 3.06 -2.77
CA LEU A 91 8.60 3.66 -1.81
C LEU A 91 9.94 2.94 -1.74
N ALA A 92 9.94 1.60 -1.79
CA ALA A 92 11.17 0.81 -1.80
C ALA A 92 11.99 1.06 -3.07
N VAL A 93 11.34 1.19 -4.23
CA VAL A 93 11.99 1.52 -5.50
C VAL A 93 12.65 2.90 -5.44
N GLU A 94 11.96 3.90 -4.89
CA GLU A 94 12.52 5.24 -4.74
C GLU A 94 13.72 5.26 -3.77
N GLU A 95 13.61 4.58 -2.63
CA GLU A 95 14.68 4.48 -1.64
C GLU A 95 15.94 3.83 -2.25
N ASN A 96 15.77 2.75 -3.01
CA ASN A 96 16.87 2.08 -3.74
C ASN A 96 17.50 2.98 -4.82
N THR A 97 16.69 3.75 -5.54
CA THR A 97 17.18 4.67 -6.58
C THR A 97 18.00 5.80 -5.96
N ARG A 98 17.56 6.38 -4.84
CA ARG A 98 18.31 7.43 -4.12
C ARG A 98 19.63 6.92 -3.55
N LEU A 99 19.64 5.69 -3.02
CA LEU A 99 20.87 5.06 -2.53
C LEU A 99 21.86 4.80 -3.68
N THR A 100 21.36 4.32 -4.81
CA THR A 100 22.18 4.09 -6.02
C THR A 100 22.80 5.39 -6.53
N ALA A 101 22.00 6.46 -6.65
CA ALA A 101 22.51 7.77 -7.07
C ALA A 101 23.58 8.31 -6.10
N ALA A 102 23.39 8.16 -4.79
CA ALA A 102 24.36 8.58 -3.79
C ALA A 102 25.68 7.77 -3.89
N LEU A 103 25.60 6.46 -4.13
CA LEU A 103 26.77 5.62 -4.35
C LEU A 103 27.53 6.00 -5.63
N LEU A 104 26.82 6.23 -6.74
CA LEU A 104 27.44 6.63 -8.00
C LEU A 104 28.15 7.99 -7.91
N LEU A 105 27.54 8.98 -7.24
CA LEU A 105 28.18 10.27 -7.01
C LEU A 105 29.45 10.15 -6.15
N ARG A 106 29.40 9.30 -5.12
CA ARG A 106 30.58 9.03 -4.27
C ARG A 106 31.70 8.36 -5.06
N MET A 107 31.38 7.34 -5.85
CA MET A 107 32.36 6.68 -6.73
C MET A 107 32.96 7.67 -7.74
N HIS A 108 32.15 8.58 -8.29
CA HIS A 108 32.64 9.61 -9.20
C HIS A 108 33.61 10.59 -8.51
N GLN A 109 33.30 11.02 -7.28
CA GLN A 109 34.19 11.86 -6.47
C GLN A 109 35.52 11.16 -6.14
N GLU A 110 35.48 9.88 -5.76
CA GLU A 110 36.69 9.09 -5.47
C GLU A 110 37.54 8.84 -6.74
N SER A 111 36.93 8.84 -7.93
CA SER A 111 37.64 8.65 -9.21
C SER A 111 38.30 9.90 -9.80
N GLN A 112 37.97 11.10 -9.29
CA GLN A 112 38.67 12.32 -9.72
C GLN A 112 40.03 12.38 -9.03
N PRO A 113 41.15 12.47 -9.78
CA PRO A 113 42.46 12.69 -9.16
C PRO A 113 42.42 14.03 -8.41
N GLU A 114 42.95 14.07 -7.20
CA GLU A 114 43.13 15.31 -6.43
C GLU A 114 43.77 16.36 -7.33
N GLN A 115 43.00 17.34 -7.79
CA GLN A 115 43.57 18.58 -8.29
C GLN A 115 44.14 19.28 -7.07
N THR A 116 45.39 18.96 -6.71
CA THR A 116 46.19 19.80 -5.83
C THR A 116 46.12 21.21 -6.41
N PRO A 117 45.49 22.19 -5.74
CA PRO A 117 45.51 23.54 -6.23
C PRO A 117 46.97 23.96 -6.27
N SER A 118 47.51 24.25 -7.46
CA SER A 118 48.82 24.88 -7.58
C SER A 118 48.66 26.31 -7.09
N TYR A 119 48.68 26.50 -5.78
CA TYR A 119 49.04 27.78 -5.20
C TYR A 119 50.52 27.99 -5.53
N THR A 120 50.78 28.47 -6.74
CA THR A 120 52.05 29.10 -7.08
C THR A 120 52.13 30.35 -6.23
N GLY A 121 52.75 30.21 -5.07
CA GLY A 121 52.89 31.26 -4.07
C GLY A 121 53.59 32.47 -4.68
N GLY A 122 52.79 33.43 -5.14
CA GLY A 122 53.23 34.78 -5.49
C GLY A 122 53.37 35.62 -4.22
N PHE A 123 54.26 35.21 -3.31
CA PHE A 123 54.87 36.12 -2.35
C PHE A 123 56.30 36.36 -2.81
N THR A 124 56.47 37.18 -3.85
CA THR A 124 57.75 37.85 -4.10
C THR A 124 57.89 38.90 -3.01
N THR A 125 58.60 38.54 -1.94
CA THR A 125 59.19 39.53 -1.04
C THR A 125 60.28 40.25 -1.84
N GLU A 126 59.93 41.33 -2.54
CA GLU A 126 60.94 42.25 -3.04
C GLU A 126 61.56 42.96 -1.82
N PRO A 127 62.89 42.90 -1.62
CA PRO A 127 63.54 43.68 -0.59
C PRO A 127 63.49 45.16 -0.97
N PHE A 128 63.07 45.99 -0.02
CA PHE A 128 63.06 47.44 -0.14
C PHE A 128 64.51 47.94 -0.09
N ASP A 129 65.12 48.21 -1.24
CA ASP A 129 66.39 48.94 -1.32
C ASP A 129 66.11 50.45 -1.20
N GLY A 130 66.80 51.09 -0.25
CA GLY A 130 66.63 52.49 0.15
C GLY A 130 67.34 53.52 -0.72
#